data_AF-W1NJT6-F1
#
_entry.id   AF-W1NJT6-F1
#
_cell.length_a   1.000
_cell.length_b   1.000
_cell.length_c   1.000
_cell.angle_alpha   90.00
_cell.angle_beta   90.00
_cell.angle_gamma   90.00
#
_symmetry.space_group_name_H-M   'P 1'
#
loop_
_entity.id
_entity.type
_entity.pdbx_description
1 polymer ?
#
loop_
_entity_poly.entity_id
_entity_poly.type
_entity_poly.pdbx_seq_one_letter_code
_entity_poly.pdbx_strand_id
1 'polypeptide(L)'
;MQLTAWGSISNQGVVIHITGGNFAQTATAIGKNFIESIVGAHNKFKVAPATQPRALSMVQERAVRVAHYLIGGIATTWAFFLARLISVG
;
A
#
# COMPACT_ATOMS: atom_id res chain seq x y z
N MET A 1 2.42 12.27 2.69
CA MET A 1 2.40 13.09 3.92
C MET A 1 2.03 14.54 3.63
N GLN A 2 2.58 15.19 2.59
CA GLN A 2 2.32 16.62 2.37
C GLN A 2 0.86 16.94 2.00
N LEU A 3 0.18 16.18 1.13
CA LEU A 3 -1.20 16.50 0.72
C LEU A 3 -2.27 16.35 1.83
N THR A 4 -1.96 15.68 2.94
CA THR A 4 -2.88 15.49 4.09
C THR A 4 -2.60 16.46 5.24
N ALA A 5 -1.60 17.34 5.13
CA ALA A 5 -1.20 18.24 6.20
C ALA A 5 -1.57 19.70 5.94
N TRP A 6 -1.72 20.10 4.68
CA TRP A 6 -2.01 21.48 4.30
C TRP A 6 -3.51 21.73 4.21
N GLY A 7 -3.95 22.89 4.69
CA GLY A 7 -5.35 23.26 4.82
C GLY A 7 -5.52 24.63 5.48
N SER A 8 -6.74 25.15 5.47
CA SER A 8 -7.10 26.34 6.25
C SER A 8 -7.68 25.93 7.61
N ILE A 9 -7.60 26.81 8.59
CA ILE A 9 -8.22 26.62 9.90
C ILE A 9 -9.40 27.59 9.98
N SER A 10 -10.60 27.09 10.27
CA SER A 10 -11.78 27.94 10.47
C SER A 10 -11.66 28.74 11.78
N ASN A 11 -12.44 29.81 11.94
CA ASN A 11 -12.50 30.59 13.19
C ASN A 11 -12.95 29.78 14.42
N GLN A 12 -13.40 28.53 14.23
CA GLN A 12 -13.79 27.58 15.29
C GLN A 12 -12.71 26.50 15.54
N GLY A 13 -11.53 26.62 14.91
CA GLY A 13 -10.41 25.68 15.08
C GLY A 13 -10.50 24.41 14.22
N VAL A 14 -11.43 24.33 13.26
CA VAL A 14 -11.57 23.16 12.38
C VAL A 14 -10.57 23.22 11.23
N VAL A 15 -9.78 22.17 11.04
CA VAL A 15 -8.83 22.05 9.93
C VAL A 15 -9.55 21.55 8.67
N ILE A 16 -9.49 22.34 7.60
CA ILE A 16 -10.02 22.00 6.28
C ILE A 16 -8.84 21.68 5.37
N HIS A 17 -8.60 20.39 5.16
CA HIS A 17 -7.54 19.91 4.29
C HIS A 17 -7.85 20.22 2.82
N ILE A 18 -6.84 20.64 2.04
CA ILE A 18 -6.98 21.02 0.62
C ILE A 18 -7.67 19.92 -0.21
N THR A 19 -7.35 18.65 0.06
CA THR A 19 -7.93 17.49 -0.63
C THR A 19 -8.95 16.73 0.22
N GLY A 20 -9.48 17.33 1.28
CA GLY A 20 -10.54 16.73 2.12
C GLY A 20 -10.15 15.42 2.82
N GLY A 21 -8.85 15.13 3.00
CA GLY A 21 -8.39 13.91 3.67
C GLY A 21 -8.48 12.62 2.84
N ASN A 22 -8.77 12.69 1.53
CA ASN A 22 -9.11 11.50 0.71
C ASN A 22 -7.93 10.62 0.28
N PHE A 23 -6.70 10.89 0.72
CA PHE A 23 -5.47 10.23 0.24
C PHE A 23 -5.48 8.69 0.41
N ALA A 24 -5.97 8.19 1.56
CA ALA A 24 -5.98 6.75 1.81
C ALA A 24 -7.08 6.02 1.00
N GLN A 25 -8.19 6.71 0.73
CA GLN A 25 -9.28 6.19 -0.10
C GLN A 25 -8.87 6.16 -1.57
N THR A 26 -8.20 7.20 -2.07
CA THR A 26 -7.72 7.24 -3.46
C THR A 26 -6.70 6.15 -3.75
N ALA A 27 -5.79 5.84 -2.81
CA ALA A 27 -4.84 4.74 -2.96
C ALA A 27 -5.55 3.38 -3.18
N THR A 28 -6.59 3.11 -2.40
CA THR A 28 -7.36 1.86 -2.51
C THR A 28 -8.20 1.84 -3.79
N ALA A 29 -8.75 3.00 -4.19
CA ALA A 29 -9.53 3.16 -5.42
C ALA A 29 -8.69 2.96 -6.68
N ILE A 30 -7.44 3.43 -6.70
CA ILE A 30 -6.51 3.20 -7.82
C ILE A 30 -6.30 1.70 -8.03
N GLY A 31 -6.05 0.94 -6.96
CA GLY A 31 -5.88 -0.51 -7.05
C GLY A 31 -7.12 -1.23 -7.60
N LYS A 32 -8.32 -0.84 -7.14
CA LYS A 32 -9.58 -1.39 -7.65
C LYS A 32 -9.76 -1.11 -9.15
N ASN A 33 -9.57 0.13 -9.58
CA ASN A 33 -9.75 0.53 -10.98
C ASN A 33 -8.73 -0.16 -11.90
N PHE A 34 -7.52 -0.40 -11.40
CA PHE A 34 -6.51 -1.17 -12.12
C PHE A 34 -6.90 -2.64 -12.26
N ILE A 35 -7.44 -3.26 -11.21
CA ILE A 35 -7.94 -4.63 -11.28
C ILE A 35 -9.10 -4.74 -12.29
N GLU A 36 -9.99 -3.75 -12.34
CA GLU A 36 -11.10 -3.72 -13.30
C GLU A 36 -10.62 -3.61 -14.75
N SER A 37 -9.58 -2.81 -15.02
CA SER A 37 -9.02 -2.72 -16.37
C SER A 37 -8.38 -4.05 -16.80
N ILE A 38 -7.67 -4.73 -15.88
CA ILE A 38 -7.11 -6.07 -16.11
C ILE A 38 -8.20 -7.10 -16.35
N VAL A 39 -9.25 -7.13 -15.53
CA VAL A 39 -10.38 -8.05 -15.70
C VAL A 39 -11.08 -7.79 -17.04
N GLY A 40 -11.19 -6.52 -17.44
CA GLY A 40 -11.68 -6.13 -18.77
C GLY A 40 -10.85 -6.76 -19.90
N ALA A 41 -9.52 -6.79 -19.78
CA ALA A 41 -8.65 -7.48 -20.73
C ALA A 41 -8.85 -9.00 -20.70
N HIS A 42 -8.92 -9.63 -19.52
CA HIS A 42 -9.12 -11.08 -19.39
C HIS A 42 -10.46 -11.54 -19.99
N ASN A 43 -11.51 -10.73 -19.85
CA ASN A 43 -12.81 -10.98 -20.46
C ASN A 43 -12.75 -10.98 -21.99
N LYS A 44 -11.96 -10.09 -22.60
CA LYS A 44 -11.76 -10.08 -24.08
C LYS A 44 -11.10 -11.35 -24.59
N PHE A 45 -10.19 -11.94 -23.81
CA PHE A 45 -9.49 -13.19 -24.14
C PHE A 45 -10.20 -14.45 -23.61
N LYS A 46 -11.37 -14.32 -22.98
CA LYS A 46 -12.14 -15.44 -22.37
C LYS A 46 -11.35 -16.28 -21.35
N VAL A 47 -10.34 -15.67 -20.72
CA VAL A 47 -9.51 -16.30 -19.66
C VAL A 47 -9.80 -15.68 -18.30
N ALA A 48 -11.01 -15.13 -18.13
CA ALA A 48 -11.41 -14.52 -16.88
C ALA A 48 -11.48 -15.57 -15.76
N PRO A 49 -10.84 -15.30 -14.61
CA PRO A 49 -10.91 -16.20 -13.47
C PRO A 49 -12.35 -16.27 -12.94
N ALA A 50 -12.78 -17.47 -12.52
CA ALA A 50 -14.12 -17.69 -11.95
C ALA A 50 -14.31 -16.97 -10.61
N THR A 51 -13.22 -16.69 -9.89
CA THR A 51 -13.23 -15.94 -8.62
C THR A 51 -12.87 -14.49 -8.89
N GLN A 52 -13.72 -13.56 -8.45
CA GLN A 52 -13.52 -12.12 -8.70
C GLN A 52 -12.28 -11.60 -7.97
N PRO A 53 -11.30 -11.01 -8.68
CA PRO A 53 -10.17 -10.35 -8.04
C PRO A 53 -10.63 -9.07 -7.33
N ARG A 54 -10.10 -8.81 -6.15
CA ARG A 54 -10.42 -7.64 -5.32
C ARG A 54 -9.14 -6.96 -4.86
N ALA A 55 -9.17 -5.62 -4.82
CA ALA A 55 -8.14 -4.85 -4.16
C ALA A 55 -8.15 -5.16 -2.64
N LEU A 56 -6.98 -5.16 -2.03
CA LEU A 56 -6.84 -5.36 -0.59
C LEU A 56 -7.50 -4.20 0.18
N SER A 57 -8.04 -4.48 1.36
CA SER A 57 -8.53 -3.43 2.25
C SER A 57 -7.38 -2.60 2.81
N MET A 58 -7.65 -1.37 3.25
CA MET A 58 -6.64 -0.48 3.84
C MET A 58 -5.88 -1.12 5.02
N VAL A 59 -6.58 -1.91 5.84
CA VAL A 59 -5.97 -2.64 6.96
C VAL A 59 -5.06 -3.76 6.45
N GLN A 60 -5.53 -4.54 5.48
CA GLN A 60 -4.72 -5.60 4.87
C GLN A 60 -3.48 -5.03 4.17
N GLU A 61 -3.61 -3.96 3.39
CA GLU A 61 -2.45 -3.34 2.75
C GLU A 61 -1.41 -2.86 3.77
N ARG A 62 -1.86 -2.27 4.88
CA ARG A 62 -0.95 -1.87 5.98
C ARG A 62 -0.29 -3.09 6.62
N ALA A 63 -1.06 -4.15 6.90
CA ALA A 63 -0.53 -5.38 7.47
C ALA A 63 0.52 -6.03 6.55
N VAL A 64 0.24 -6.12 5.25
CA VAL A 64 1.17 -6.65 4.24
C VAL A 64 2.45 -5.81 4.19
N ARG A 65 2.35 -4.47 4.20
CA ARG A 65 3.52 -3.58 4.23
C ARG A 65 4.39 -3.80 5.46
N VAL A 66 3.78 -3.92 6.65
CA VAL A 66 4.50 -4.17 7.90
C VAL A 66 5.18 -5.54 7.87
N ALA A 67 4.50 -6.58 7.40
CA ALA A 67 5.07 -7.92 7.30
C ALA A 67 6.34 -7.94 6.43
N HIS A 68 6.28 -7.31 5.24
CA HIS A 68 7.44 -7.23 4.34
C HIS A 68 8.58 -6.41 4.94
N TYR A 69 8.26 -5.31 5.61
CA TYR A 69 9.27 -4.46 6.24
C TYR A 69 10.03 -5.19 7.35
N LEU A 70 9.31 -5.91 8.22
CA LEU A 70 9.91 -6.64 9.34
C LEU A 70 10.74 -7.82 8.85
N ILE A 71 10.17 -8.67 7.97
CA ILE A 71 10.88 -9.85 7.46
C ILE A 71 12.12 -9.40 6.67
N GLY A 72 11.98 -8.41 5.78
CA GLY A 72 13.09 -7.89 5.00
C GLY A 72 14.20 -7.29 5.87
N GLY A 73 13.84 -6.48 6.87
CA GLY A 73 14.81 -5.87 7.79
C GLY A 73 15.56 -6.90 8.64
N ILE A 74 14.84 -7.86 9.21
CA ILE A 74 15.42 -8.93 10.03
C ILE A 74 16.31 -9.83 9.17
N ALA A 75 15.82 -10.30 8.03
CA ALA A 75 16.58 -11.20 7.16
C ALA A 75 17.86 -10.54 6.62
N THR A 76 17.79 -9.27 6.22
CA THR A 76 18.98 -8.54 5.72
C THR A 76 20.02 -8.36 6.81
N THR A 77 19.59 -7.98 8.02
CA THR A 77 20.49 -7.79 9.16
C THR A 77 21.09 -9.11 9.62
N TRP A 78 20.29 -10.17 9.67
CA TRP A 78 20.75 -11.51 10.03
C TRP A 78 21.78 -12.04 9.04
N ALA A 79 21.52 -11.93 7.74
CA ALA A 79 22.46 -12.32 6.69
C ALA A 79 23.79 -11.56 6.81
N PHE A 80 23.74 -10.25 7.08
CA PHE A 80 24.94 -9.45 7.31
C PHE A 80 25.77 -9.94 8.49
N PHE A 81 25.13 -10.20 9.65
CA PHE A 81 25.84 -10.67 10.84
C PHE A 81 26.46 -12.05 10.62
N LEU A 82 25.73 -12.98 10.01
CA LEU A 82 26.27 -14.31 9.70
C LEU A 82 27.48 -14.22 8.77
N ALA A 83 27.36 -13.46 7.67
CA ALA A 83 28.46 -13.27 6.74
C ALA A 83 29.68 -12.62 7.42
N ARG A 84 29.45 -11.61 8.28
CA ARG A 84 30.52 -10.93 9.02
C ARG A 84 31.22 -11.84 10.02
N LEU A 85 30.46 -12.66 10.76
CA LEU A 85 31.01 -13.59 11.75
C LEU A 85 31.85 -14.67 11.07
N ILE A 86 31.38 -15.24 9.96
CA ILE A 86 32.12 -16.27 9.21
C ILE A 86 33.36 -15.71 8.51
N SER A 87 33.31 -14.44 8.07
CA SER A 87 34.43 -13.80 7.37
C SER A 87 35.59 -13.36 8.28
N VAL A 88 35.33 -13.12 9.56
CA VAL A 88 36.31 -12.49 10.49
C VAL A 88 36.60 -13.34 11.73
N GLY A 89 35.79 -14.38 11.97
CA GLY A 89 36.05 -15.42 12.97
C GLY A 89 37.00 -16.52 12.48
#